data_AF-A0A7G5H6M9-F1
#
_entry.id   AF-A0A7G5H6M9-F1
#
_cell.length_a   1.000
_cell.length_b   1.000
_cell.length_c   1.000
_cell.angle_alpha   90.00
_cell.angle_beta   90.00
_cell.angle_gamma   90.00
#
_symmetry.space_group_name_H-M   'P 1'
#
loop_
_entity.id
_entity.type
_entity.pdbx_description
1 polymer ?
#
loop_
_entity_poly.entity_id
_entity_poly.type
_entity_poly.pdbx_seq_one_letter_code
_entity_poly.pdbx_strand_id
1 'polypeptide(L)'
;MDTELIKQKIIAETTALMPLKVDNEDVVLYKFRHIQSLVIDLTGSVAGESEPYSKAFTLMQSAINEEYKQFSESVSYEEKEQALILLKHKAAEVCELLQAG
;
A
#
# COMPACT_ATOMS: atom_id res chain seq x y z
N MET A 1 -4.36 -17.04 -8.96
CA MET A 1 -3.81 -15.98 -9.81
C MET A 1 -2.30 -16.16 -9.79
N ASP A 2 -1.58 -15.90 -10.88
CA ASP A 2 -0.11 -16.01 -10.88
C ASP A 2 0.48 -14.99 -9.88
N THR A 3 1.38 -15.42 -8.99
CA THR A 3 2.01 -14.56 -7.98
C THR A 3 2.78 -13.41 -8.62
N GLU A 4 3.41 -13.63 -9.77
CA GLU A 4 4.12 -12.57 -10.50
C GLU A 4 3.16 -11.53 -11.07
N LEU A 5 1.97 -11.96 -11.53
CA LEU A 5 0.93 -11.03 -11.97
C LEU A 5 0.40 -10.18 -10.81
N ILE A 6 0.28 -10.75 -9.61
CA ILE A 6 -0.14 -9.98 -8.41
C ILE A 6 0.92 -8.94 -8.06
N LYS A 7 2.21 -9.31 -8.04
CA LYS A 7 3.32 -8.38 -7.78
C LYS A 7 3.32 -7.20 -8.77
N GLN A 8 3.17 -7.48 -10.07
CA GLN A 8 3.10 -6.44 -11.10
C GLN A 8 1.92 -5.49 -10.89
N LYS A 9 0.75 -6.01 -10.49
CA LYS A 9 -0.41 -5.16 -10.16
C LYS A 9 -0.13 -4.27 -8.95
N ILE A 10 0.49 -4.81 -7.89
CA ILE A 10 0.87 -4.02 -6.71
C ILE A 10 1.80 -2.86 -7.13
N ILE A 11 2.84 -3.15 -7.91
CA ILE A 11 3.78 -2.13 -8.40
C ILE A 11 3.08 -1.07 -9.25
N ALA A 12 2.19 -1.48 -10.16
CA ALA A 12 1.46 -0.56 -11.03
C ALA A 12 0.52 0.36 -10.21
N GLU A 13 -0.20 -0.19 -9.24
CA GLU A 13 -1.09 0.58 -8.37
C GLU A 13 -0.31 1.56 -7.47
N THR A 14 0.81 1.13 -6.90
CA THR A 14 1.71 1.99 -6.13
C THR A 14 2.30 3.10 -6.99
N THR A 15 2.71 2.80 -8.23
CA THR A 15 3.21 3.82 -9.16
C THR A 15 2.14 4.86 -9.48
N ALA A 16 0.89 4.42 -9.69
CA ALA A 16 -0.24 5.30 -9.95
C ALA A 16 -0.66 6.13 -8.73
N LEU A 17 -0.32 5.69 -7.51
CA LEU A 17 -0.55 6.41 -6.26
C LEU A 17 0.44 7.58 -6.06
N MET A 18 1.70 7.44 -6.51
CA MET A 18 2.76 8.43 -6.28
C MET A 18 2.41 9.88 -6.67
N PRO A 19 1.82 10.16 -7.85
CA PRO A 19 1.52 11.53 -8.26
C PRO A 19 0.28 12.14 -7.57
N LEU A 20 -0.53 11.32 -6.87
CA LEU A 20 -1.77 11.79 -6.26
C LEU A 20 -1.51 12.76 -5.11
N LYS A 21 -2.38 13.73 -4.92
CA LYS A 21 -2.29 14.74 -3.87
C LYS A 21 -3.48 14.63 -2.92
N VAL A 22 -3.49 15.44 -1.86
CA VAL A 22 -4.55 15.44 -0.84
C VAL A 22 -5.92 15.73 -1.46
N ASP A 23 -5.99 16.54 -2.51
CA ASP A 23 -7.20 16.82 -3.29
C ASP A 23 -7.74 15.61 -4.08
N ASN A 24 -7.00 14.51 -4.14
CA ASN A 24 -7.43 13.25 -4.76
C ASN A 24 -7.85 12.19 -3.72
N GLU A 25 -8.41 12.61 -2.59
CA GLU A 25 -8.72 11.76 -1.42
C GLU A 25 -9.42 10.44 -1.77
N ASP A 26 -10.50 10.48 -2.56
CA ASP A 26 -11.24 9.28 -2.98
C ASP A 26 -10.37 8.32 -3.81
N VAL A 27 -9.51 8.87 -4.67
CA VAL A 27 -8.62 8.08 -5.54
C VAL A 27 -7.49 7.47 -4.71
N VAL A 28 -6.91 8.23 -3.78
CA VAL A 28 -5.91 7.74 -2.82
C VAL A 28 -6.50 6.58 -2.01
N LEU A 29 -7.71 6.75 -1.48
CA LEU A 29 -8.43 5.75 -0.71
C LEU A 29 -8.67 4.47 -1.49
N TYR A 30 -9.14 4.60 -2.74
CA TYR A 30 -9.35 3.46 -3.62
C TYR A 30 -8.03 2.71 -3.90
N LYS A 31 -6.97 3.45 -4.26
CA LYS A 31 -5.64 2.87 -4.56
C LYS A 31 -5.09 2.11 -3.37
N PHE A 32 -5.14 2.67 -2.17
CA PHE A 32 -4.64 2.01 -0.96
C PHE A 32 -5.37 0.70 -0.65
N ARG A 33 -6.71 0.71 -0.69
CA ARG A 33 -7.51 -0.50 -0.47
C ARG A 33 -7.25 -1.56 -1.54
N HIS A 34 -7.05 -1.13 -2.78
CA HIS A 34 -6.75 -2.07 -3.86
C HIS A 34 -5.37 -2.71 -3.68
N ILE A 35 -4.34 -1.93 -3.34
CA ILE A 35 -3.00 -2.44 -3.01
C ILE A 35 -3.08 -3.44 -1.85
N GLN A 36 -3.85 -3.13 -0.80
CA GLN A 36 -4.06 -4.04 0.34
C GLN A 36 -4.65 -5.38 -0.10
N SER A 37 -5.72 -5.34 -0.90
CA SER A 37 -6.36 -6.56 -1.40
C SER A 37 -5.37 -7.42 -2.18
N LEU A 38 -4.56 -6.79 -3.04
CA LEU A 38 -3.55 -7.50 -3.82
C LEU A 38 -2.46 -8.11 -2.94
N VAL A 39 -2.03 -7.41 -1.88
CA VAL A 39 -1.07 -7.94 -0.91
C VAL A 39 -1.66 -9.14 -0.15
N ILE A 40 -2.92 -9.07 0.27
CA ILE A 40 -3.64 -10.19 0.90
C ILE A 40 -3.69 -11.40 -0.04
N ASP A 41 -4.09 -11.18 -1.29
CA ASP A 41 -4.17 -12.22 -2.31
C ASP A 41 -2.80 -12.86 -2.57
N LEU A 42 -1.73 -12.06 -2.56
CA LEU A 42 -0.36 -12.53 -2.71
C LEU A 42 0.03 -13.43 -1.53
N THR A 43 -0.15 -12.95 -0.29
CA THR A 43 0.18 -13.71 0.92
C THR A 43 -0.62 -15.02 1.00
N GLY A 44 -1.90 -15.02 0.58
CA GLY A 44 -2.73 -16.23 0.54
C GLY A 44 -2.39 -17.20 -0.59
N SER A 45 -1.78 -16.71 -1.68
CA SER A 45 -1.39 -17.54 -2.83
C SER A 45 -0.04 -18.23 -2.66
N VAL A 46 0.80 -17.77 -1.73
CA VAL A 46 2.12 -18.35 -1.48
C VAL A 46 1.99 -19.36 -0.34
N ALA A 47 2.10 -20.65 -0.67
CA ALA A 47 2.09 -21.73 0.32
C ALA A 47 3.40 -21.73 1.13
N GLY A 48 3.52 -20.85 2.12
CA GLY A 48 4.66 -20.81 3.04
C GLY A 48 4.97 -19.41 3.58
N GLU A 49 5.63 -19.39 4.74
CA GLU A 49 6.18 -18.20 5.39
C GLU A 49 7.34 -17.60 4.58
N SER A 50 7.04 -17.05 3.41
CA SER A 50 7.97 -16.16 2.73
C SER A 50 8.03 -14.86 3.52
N GLU A 51 9.14 -14.67 4.22
CA GLU A 51 9.40 -13.49 5.04
C GLU A 51 9.15 -12.16 4.30
N PRO A 52 9.50 -12.00 2.99
CA PRO A 52 9.12 -10.81 2.22
C PRO A 52 7.60 -10.57 2.13
N TYR A 53 6.80 -11.63 1.94
CA TYR A 53 5.34 -11.50 1.79
C TYR A 53 4.63 -11.23 3.12
N SER A 54 5.11 -11.81 4.22
CA SER A 54 4.57 -11.53 5.55
C SER A 54 4.93 -10.11 6.03
N LYS A 55 6.14 -9.63 5.72
CA LYS A 55 6.55 -8.24 5.97
C LYS A 55 5.74 -7.25 5.14
N ALA A 56 5.56 -7.51 3.83
CA ALA A 56 4.73 -6.68 2.97
C ALA A 56 3.29 -6.57 3.48
N PHE A 57 2.69 -7.69 3.91
CA PHE A 57 1.36 -7.69 4.52
C PHE A 57 1.31 -6.88 5.82
N THR A 58 2.27 -7.07 6.72
CA THR A 58 2.32 -6.37 8.01
C THR A 58 2.50 -4.86 7.82
N LEU A 59 3.37 -4.46 6.91
CA LEU A 59 3.62 -3.06 6.58
C LEU A 59 2.37 -2.40 6.01
N MET A 60 1.66 -3.09 5.10
CA MET A 60 0.42 -2.60 4.52
C MET A 60 -0.71 -2.50 5.55
N GLN A 61 -0.79 -3.43 6.50
CA GLN A 61 -1.75 -3.35 7.61
C GLN A 61 -1.46 -2.16 8.53
N SER A 62 -0.19 -1.91 8.87
CA SER A 62 0.20 -0.72 9.64
C SER A 62 -0.15 0.56 8.90
N ALA A 63 0.17 0.66 7.59
CA ALA A 63 -0.17 1.79 6.73
C ALA A 63 -1.66 2.17 6.80
N ILE A 64 -2.54 1.18 6.91
CA ILE A 64 -3.98 1.39 6.91
C ILE A 64 -4.51 1.77 8.29
N ASN A 65 -4.03 1.11 9.33
CA ASN A 65 -4.53 1.32 10.68
C ASN A 65 -4.05 2.66 11.28
N GLU A 66 -2.90 3.16 10.83
CA GLU A 66 -2.28 4.38 11.34
C GLU A 66 -2.38 5.53 10.33
N GLU A 67 -1.61 5.49 9.25
CA GLU A 67 -1.47 6.65 8.36
C GLU A 67 -2.71 6.91 7.52
N TYR A 68 -3.41 5.88 7.03
CA TYR A 68 -4.65 6.08 6.29
C TYR A 68 -5.75 6.62 7.20
N LYS A 69 -5.83 6.13 8.43
CA LYS A 69 -6.75 6.66 9.43
C LYS A 69 -6.47 8.14 9.66
N GLN A 70 -5.20 8.50 9.91
CA GLN A 70 -4.78 9.90 10.06
C GLN A 70 -5.11 10.74 8.81
N PHE A 71 -4.83 10.24 7.61
CA PHE A 71 -5.15 10.92 6.34
C PHE A 71 -6.66 11.19 6.19
N SER A 72 -7.50 10.21 6.54
CA SER A 72 -8.96 10.31 6.41
C SER A 72 -9.63 11.14 7.50
N GLU A 73 -9.08 11.14 8.72
CA GLU A 73 -9.68 11.78 9.89
C GLU A 73 -9.12 13.19 10.16
N SER A 74 -7.93 13.53 9.63
CA SER A 74 -7.33 14.85 9.81
C SER A 74 -8.16 15.94 9.14
N VAL A 75 -8.34 17.05 9.85
CA VAL A 75 -8.98 18.27 9.33
C VAL A 75 -7.97 19.27 8.77
N SER A 76 -6.69 19.11 9.13
CA SER A 76 -5.59 19.94 8.63
C SER A 76 -5.06 19.41 7.30
N TYR A 77 -4.91 20.29 6.31
CA TYR A 77 -4.28 19.95 5.04
C TYR A 77 -2.83 19.47 5.24
N GLU A 78 -2.08 20.12 6.15
CA GLU A 78 -0.69 19.75 6.44
C GLU A 78 -0.59 18.35 7.05
N GLU A 79 -1.49 18.00 7.97
CA GLU A 79 -1.54 16.65 8.55
C GLU A 79 -1.92 15.60 7.49
N LYS A 80 -2.88 15.92 6.62
CA LYS A 80 -3.24 15.04 5.48
C LYS A 80 -2.05 14.86 4.53
N GLU A 81 -1.32 15.93 4.23
CA GLU A 81 -0.16 15.86 3.35
C GLU A 81 0.95 14.98 3.94
N GLN A 82 1.25 15.15 5.23
CA GLN A 82 2.22 14.31 5.94
C GLN A 82 1.77 12.83 5.98
N ALA A 83 0.50 12.57 6.32
CA ALA A 83 -0.05 11.22 6.32
C ALA A 83 0.01 10.57 4.93
N LEU A 84 -0.29 11.33 3.87
CA LEU A 84 -0.19 10.87 2.48
C LEU A 84 1.26 10.54 2.07
N ILE A 85 2.24 11.34 2.52
CA ILE A 85 3.66 11.06 2.28
C ILE A 85 4.06 9.74 2.93
N LEU A 86 3.69 9.52 4.19
CA LEU A 86 4.00 8.30 4.93
C LEU A 86 3.32 7.07 4.32
N LEU A 87 2.05 7.21 3.94
CA LEU A 87 1.31 6.22 3.18
C LEU A 87 2.06 5.78 1.92
N LYS A 88 2.44 6.74 1.07
CA LYS A 88 3.18 6.48 -0.18
C LYS A 88 4.51 5.80 0.10
N HIS A 89 5.21 6.20 1.15
CA HIS A 89 6.47 5.60 1.55
C HIS A 89 6.29 4.11 1.89
N LYS A 90 5.31 3.77 2.74
CA LYS A 90 5.01 2.37 3.09
C LYS A 90 4.59 1.55 1.88
N ALA A 91 3.79 2.11 0.96
CA ALA A 91 3.42 1.43 -0.28
C ALA A 91 4.62 1.17 -1.21
N ALA A 92 5.59 2.10 -1.26
CA ALA A 92 6.83 1.92 -2.00
C ALA A 92 7.71 0.84 -1.37
N GLU A 93 7.87 0.83 -0.04
CA GLU A 93 8.62 -0.20 0.69
C GLU A 93 7.99 -1.60 0.52
N VAL A 94 6.66 -1.71 0.47
CA VAL A 94 5.99 -2.96 0.04
C VAL A 94 6.50 -3.41 -1.33
N CYS A 95 6.59 -2.51 -2.31
CA CYS A 95 7.08 -2.88 -3.64
C CYS A 95 8.53 -3.35 -3.61
N GLU A 96 9.40 -2.70 -2.83
CA GLU A 96 10.81 -3.10 -2.67
C GLU A 96 10.93 -4.51 -2.07
N LEU A 97 10.16 -4.81 -1.01
CA LEU A 97 10.12 -6.14 -0.41
C LEU A 97 9.69 -7.22 -1.40
N LEU A 98 8.70 -6.92 -2.24
CA LEU A 98 8.15 -7.87 -3.23
C LEU A 98 9.05 -8.05 -4.47
N GLN A 99 9.92 -7.09 -4.75
CA GLN A 99 10.91 -7.17 -5.83
C GLN A 99 12.19 -7.88 -5.39
N ALA A 100 12.50 -7.87 -4.09
CA ALA A 100 13.67 -8.54 -3.53
C ALA A 100 13.47 -10.04 -3.23
N GLY A 101 12.22 -10.51 -3.15
CA GLY A 101 11.83 -11.90 -2.85
C GLY A 101 11.11 -12.59 -4.00
#